data_AF-A0A0P1AK41-F1
#
_entry.id   AF-A0A0P1AK41-F1
#
_cell.length_a   1.000
_cell.length_b   1.000
_cell.length_c   1.000
_cell.angle_alpha   90.00
_cell.angle_beta   90.00
_cell.angle_gamma   90.00
#
_symmetry.space_group_name_H-M   'P 1'
#
loop_
_entity.id
_entity.type
_entity.pdbx_description
1 polymer ?
#
loop_
_entity_poly.entity_id
_entity_poly.type
_entity_poly.pdbx_seq_one_letter_code
_entity_poly.pdbx_strand_id
1 'polypeptide(L)'
;MERELTRRCRHIVRIAEFVNVKTTNTIRTGYDARVSLGHTIPLFAGNVEVLYARSVWLAVRIDIWSSNDSCYCQVKALSVYLQHNKDQRKVAVTNGSALNAMQEAQKLALSAKNWDEGAALTSEELLNVLDDVVKQVILAFQEQQVQELKAAASQRAKFEFEMLQHSSDLEILMLNCGESGLVVLIALPLMEEKNQWNPKVLIETEEEVDLVYIPDGFGSPNFSDATENGVFLIGYPIRDEVKFEGAWPFLVEWPERMILSSQVTHIPTSSKAQSSIELITSCREMFLHQWTRRKEFIAELRRHVIVLEYDALDFARVFFVLQEQLNEQAPLRIIVLKLHFPAKYFSTNCMSDLQLTLLDGNASAEPVTIALSASSITSDFDPALESKACVFQFLEYVRQSLLYKFYED
;
A
#
# COMPACT_ATOMS: atom_id res chain seq x y z
N MET A 1 12.29 10.20 -17.79
CA MET A 1 11.28 11.25 -17.52
C MET A 1 10.26 10.76 -16.50
N GLU A 2 9.46 9.73 -16.79
CA GLU A 2 8.45 9.16 -15.87
C GLU A 2 8.97 8.79 -14.48
N ARG A 3 10.11 8.08 -14.39
CA ARG A 3 10.75 7.76 -13.10
C ARG A 3 11.11 9.01 -12.29
N GLU A 4 11.55 10.07 -12.97
CA GLU A 4 11.97 11.31 -12.32
C GLU A 4 10.78 12.17 -11.89
N LEU A 5 9.73 12.24 -12.72
CA LEU A 5 8.44 12.82 -12.31
C LEU A 5 7.84 12.06 -11.13
N THR A 6 7.88 10.72 -11.17
CA THR A 6 7.38 9.89 -10.07
C THR A 6 8.12 10.20 -8.76
N ARG A 7 9.44 10.36 -8.83
CA ARG A 7 10.27 10.76 -7.68
C ARG A 7 9.95 12.17 -7.17
N ARG A 8 9.76 13.15 -8.05
CA ARG A 8 9.51 14.57 -7.71
C ARG A 8 8.09 14.82 -7.21
N CYS A 9 7.09 14.23 -7.87
CA CYS A 9 5.68 14.37 -7.54
C CYS A 9 5.25 13.44 -6.39
N ARG A 10 6.06 12.44 -6.03
CA ARG A 10 5.72 11.37 -5.05
C ARG A 10 4.46 10.58 -5.41
N HIS A 11 4.10 10.55 -6.70
CA HIS A 11 2.96 9.80 -7.26
C HIS A 11 3.44 9.03 -8.48
N ILE A 12 2.83 7.89 -8.81
CA ILE A 12 3.20 7.15 -10.03
C ILE A 12 2.72 7.96 -11.24
N VAL A 13 3.66 8.37 -12.10
CA VAL A 13 3.37 9.15 -13.31
C VAL A 13 3.70 8.33 -14.56
N ARG A 14 2.76 8.29 -15.51
CA ARG A 14 2.93 7.74 -16.86
C ARG A 14 2.76 8.86 -17.89
N ILE A 15 3.54 8.84 -18.95
CA ILE A 15 3.38 9.77 -20.07
C ILE A 15 2.85 8.95 -21.23
N ALA A 16 1.53 9.02 -21.43
CA ALA A 16 0.81 8.09 -22.30
C ALA A 16 1.06 8.36 -23.80
N GLU A 17 1.20 9.61 -24.26
CA GLU A 17 1.40 9.91 -25.69
C GLU A 17 2.07 11.27 -25.95
N PHE A 18 2.98 11.32 -26.93
CA PHE A 18 3.38 12.56 -27.63
C PHE A 18 2.45 12.73 -28.84
N VAL A 19 1.57 13.73 -28.83
CA VAL A 19 0.69 14.00 -29.98
C VAL A 19 1.41 14.88 -30.97
N ASN A 20 1.51 14.41 -32.21
CA ASN A 20 2.13 15.12 -33.31
C ASN A 20 1.35 16.43 -33.57
N VAL A 21 2.00 17.57 -33.45
CA VAL A 21 1.35 18.89 -33.38
C VAL A 21 0.74 19.38 -34.70
N LYS A 22 0.59 18.49 -35.69
CA LYS A 22 0.01 18.78 -37.00
C LYS A 22 -1.48 18.49 -37.13
N THR A 23 -2.17 18.01 -36.09
CA THR A 23 -3.62 17.77 -36.16
C THR A 23 -4.40 19.04 -35.79
N THR A 24 -4.86 19.73 -36.84
CA THR A 24 -5.60 20.98 -36.93
C THR A 24 -7.01 21.01 -36.31
N ASN A 25 -7.28 20.28 -35.23
CA ASN A 25 -8.61 20.30 -34.58
C ASN A 25 -8.54 20.86 -33.16
N THR A 26 -8.27 22.16 -33.05
CA THR A 26 -8.58 22.94 -31.85
C THR A 26 -10.09 23.12 -31.75
N ILE A 27 -10.75 22.40 -30.84
CA ILE A 27 -12.09 22.75 -30.38
C ILE A 27 -11.95 24.01 -29.53
N ARG A 28 -12.48 25.13 -30.03
CA ARG A 28 -12.60 26.41 -29.33
C ARG A 28 -13.73 26.31 -28.30
N THR A 29 -13.41 26.57 -27.04
CA THR A 29 -14.42 26.94 -26.04
C THR A 29 -13.96 28.16 -25.26
N GLY A 30 -14.67 29.27 -25.46
CA GLY A 30 -15.05 30.25 -24.43
C GLY A 30 -13.99 31.18 -23.82
N TYR A 31 -13.99 32.41 -24.33
CA TYR A 31 -13.60 33.68 -23.68
C TYR A 31 -12.11 34.08 -23.50
N ASP A 32 -11.71 35.00 -24.40
CA ASP A 32 -10.90 36.21 -24.17
C ASP A 32 -9.49 36.12 -23.58
N ALA A 33 -8.71 35.11 -23.97
CA ALA A 33 -7.33 35.40 -24.35
C ALA A 33 -7.31 35.73 -25.85
N ARG A 34 -7.27 37.03 -26.20
CA ARG A 34 -6.90 37.46 -27.55
C ARG A 34 -5.48 36.98 -27.82
N VAL A 35 -5.33 35.75 -28.31
CA VAL A 35 -4.11 35.30 -28.98
C VAL A 35 -4.03 36.15 -30.24
N SER A 36 -3.20 37.19 -30.17
CA SER A 36 -2.78 37.97 -31.33
C SER A 36 -2.29 37.01 -32.41
N LEU A 37 -2.54 37.34 -33.68
CA LEU A 37 -2.07 36.62 -34.88
C LEU A 37 -0.53 36.67 -35.00
N GLY A 38 0.19 36.18 -33.99
CA GLY A 38 1.63 35.96 -33.99
C GLY A 38 1.97 34.51 -34.34
N HIS A 39 3.21 34.27 -34.75
CA HIS A 39 3.74 32.91 -34.92
C HIS A 39 3.70 32.17 -33.58
N THR A 40 2.81 31.20 -33.46
CA THR A 40 2.78 30.26 -32.34
C THR A 40 3.58 29.03 -32.68
N ILE A 41 4.61 28.71 -31.90
CA ILE A 41 5.42 27.51 -32.10
C ILE A 41 5.02 26.47 -31.05
N PRO A 42 4.51 25.30 -31.45
CA PRO A 42 4.19 24.25 -30.50
C PRO A 42 5.46 23.55 -30.01
N LEU A 43 5.56 23.32 -28.70
CA LEU A 43 6.78 22.79 -28.07
C LEU A 43 6.54 21.41 -27.47
N PHE A 44 5.35 21.20 -26.91
CA PHE A 44 4.94 19.95 -26.31
C PHE A 44 3.43 19.81 -26.38
N ALA A 45 2.97 18.59 -26.59
CA ALA A 45 1.56 18.27 -26.64
C ALA A 45 1.40 16.81 -26.22
N GLY A 46 1.05 16.55 -24.97
CA GLY A 46 1.08 15.19 -24.43
C GLY A 46 0.01 14.87 -23.41
N ASN A 47 -0.26 13.57 -23.24
CA ASN A 47 -1.11 13.05 -22.18
C ASN A 47 -0.23 12.58 -21.02
N VAL A 48 -0.46 13.14 -19.84
CA VAL A 48 0.20 12.75 -18.59
C VAL A 48 -0.83 12.11 -17.69
N GLU A 49 -0.58 10.88 -17.28
CA GLU A 49 -1.43 10.15 -16.35
C GLU A 49 -0.75 10.09 -14.99
N VAL A 50 -1.51 10.40 -13.96
CA VAL A 50 -1.03 10.43 -12.59
C VAL A 50 -1.91 9.50 -11.78
N LEU A 51 -1.30 8.53 -11.11
CA LEU A 51 -2.02 7.74 -10.13
C LEU A 51 -2.24 8.61 -8.89
N TYR A 52 -3.47 9.09 -8.73
CA TYR A 52 -3.86 9.94 -7.60
C TYR A 52 -4.09 9.10 -6.34
N ALA A 53 -4.80 7.99 -6.48
CA ALA A 53 -5.16 7.12 -5.37
C ALA A 53 -5.33 5.69 -5.88
N ARG A 54 -4.45 4.75 -5.50
CA ARG A 54 -4.46 3.31 -5.83
C ARG A 54 -4.79 2.88 -7.26
N SER A 55 -6.07 2.96 -7.66
CA SER A 55 -6.59 2.61 -8.99
C SER A 55 -7.18 3.81 -9.75
N VAL A 56 -7.21 5.00 -9.13
CA VAL A 56 -7.69 6.26 -9.69
C VAL A 56 -6.56 6.94 -10.43
N TRP A 57 -6.73 7.03 -11.73
CA TRP A 57 -5.81 7.75 -12.61
C TRP A 57 -6.43 9.07 -13.04
N LEU A 58 -5.67 10.14 -12.87
CA LEU A 58 -5.93 11.45 -13.45
C LEU A 58 -5.18 11.54 -14.77
N ALA A 59 -5.89 11.54 -15.89
CA ALA A 59 -5.31 11.73 -17.21
C ALA A 59 -5.48 13.18 -17.64
N VAL A 60 -4.36 13.86 -17.86
CA VAL A 60 -4.25 15.28 -18.17
C VAL A 60 -3.68 15.45 -19.57
N ARG A 61 -4.39 16.18 -20.43
CA ARG A 61 -3.86 16.64 -21.71
C ARG A 61 -3.21 18.01 -21.54
N ILE A 62 -1.91 18.08 -21.75
CA ILE A 62 -1.11 19.30 -21.58
C ILE A 62 -0.57 19.74 -22.94
N ASP A 63 -0.83 20.99 -23.30
CA ASP A 63 -0.25 21.65 -24.47
C ASP A 63 0.66 22.80 -24.00
N ILE A 64 1.87 22.86 -24.55
CA ILE A 64 2.85 23.93 -24.31
C ILE A 64 3.26 24.53 -25.65
N TRP A 65 3.20 25.85 -25.75
CA TRP A 65 3.56 26.60 -26.96
C TRP A 65 4.26 27.90 -26.61
N SER A 66 5.04 28.42 -27.53
CA SER A 66 5.53 29.80 -27.46
C SER A 66 4.67 30.71 -28.34
N SER A 67 4.54 31.96 -27.90
CA SER A 67 3.98 33.05 -28.69
C SER A 67 4.84 34.29 -28.41
N ASN A 68 5.48 34.82 -29.45
CA ASN A 68 6.51 35.86 -29.33
C ASN A 68 7.62 35.40 -28.34
N ASP A 69 8.02 36.27 -27.40
CA ASP A 69 9.06 36.01 -26.40
C ASP A 69 8.57 35.25 -25.14
N SER A 70 7.36 34.69 -25.15
CA SER A 70 6.75 34.05 -23.97
C SER A 70 6.31 32.62 -24.26
N CYS A 71 6.48 31.75 -23.26
CA CYS A 71 5.98 30.38 -23.28
C CYS A 71 4.70 30.27 -22.46
N TYR A 72 3.79 29.41 -22.91
CA TYR A 72 2.50 29.19 -22.30
C TYR A 72 2.23 27.70 -22.14
N CYS A 73 1.52 27.34 -21.08
CA CYS A 73 1.05 25.99 -20.81
C CYS A 73 -0.47 26.03 -20.56
N GLN A 74 -1.19 25.02 -21.05
CA GLN A 74 -2.62 24.89 -20.80
C GLN A 74 -3.01 23.41 -20.64
N VAL A 75 -3.88 23.13 -19.68
CA VAL A 75 -4.55 21.84 -19.58
C VAL A 75 -5.77 21.85 -20.49
N LYS A 76 -5.74 21.10 -21.60
CA LYS A 76 -6.86 21.05 -22.57
C LYS A 76 -7.99 20.13 -22.13
N ALA A 77 -7.63 19.04 -21.45
CA ALA A 77 -8.58 18.05 -21.00
C ALA A 77 -8.07 17.41 -19.72
N LEU A 78 -9.00 17.11 -18.84
CA LEU A 78 -8.78 16.26 -17.67
C LEU A 78 -9.82 15.15 -17.72
N SER A 79 -9.40 13.93 -17.44
CA SER A 79 -10.30 12.82 -17.24
C SER A 79 -9.84 11.98 -16.06
N VAL A 80 -10.79 11.34 -15.39
CA VAL A 80 -10.52 10.45 -14.27
C VAL A 80 -11.07 9.08 -14.59
N TYR A 81 -10.27 8.05 -14.35
CA TYR A 81 -10.69 6.68 -14.57
C TYR A 81 -10.18 5.75 -13.48
N LEU A 82 -10.95 4.70 -13.23
CA LEU A 82 -10.56 3.59 -12.39
C LEU A 82 -9.96 2.49 -13.27
N GLN A 83 -8.74 2.06 -12.95
CA GLN A 83 -8.10 0.91 -13.58
C GLN A 83 -8.33 -0.33 -12.71
N HIS A 84 -9.11 -1.29 -13.19
CA HIS A 84 -9.32 -2.57 -12.51
C HIS A 84 -9.05 -3.73 -13.47
N ASN A 85 -8.09 -4.60 -13.16
CA ASN A 85 -7.78 -5.79 -13.96
C ASN A 85 -7.63 -5.51 -15.47
N LYS A 86 -6.93 -4.43 -15.82
CA LYS A 86 -6.72 -3.88 -17.18
C LYS A 86 -7.94 -3.22 -17.84
N ASP A 87 -9.14 -3.34 -17.26
CA ASP A 87 -10.31 -2.59 -17.71
C ASP A 87 -10.26 -1.16 -17.15
N GLN A 88 -10.47 -0.19 -18.04
CA GLN A 88 -10.59 1.23 -17.67
C GLN A 88 -12.06 1.61 -17.58
N ARG A 89 -12.53 1.91 -16.36
CA ARG A 89 -13.86 2.47 -16.13
C ARG A 89 -13.74 3.97 -15.94
N LYS A 90 -14.24 4.75 -16.91
CA LYS A 90 -14.33 6.20 -16.77
C LYS A 90 -15.26 6.53 -15.62
N VAL A 91 -14.79 7.36 -14.70
CA VAL A 91 -15.61 7.91 -13.61
C VAL A 91 -16.01 9.32 -14.03
N ALA A 92 -17.31 9.60 -13.98
CA ALA A 92 -17.78 10.95 -14.20
C ALA A 92 -17.30 11.83 -13.04
N VAL A 93 -16.44 12.79 -13.35
CA VAL A 93 -16.01 13.83 -12.43
C VAL A 93 -16.70 15.12 -12.86
N THR A 94 -17.38 15.76 -11.93
CA THR A 94 -17.92 17.11 -12.09
C THR A 94 -16.74 18.08 -12.23
N ASN A 95 -16.73 19.00 -13.19
CA ASN A 95 -15.60 19.94 -13.29
C ASN A 95 -15.72 21.03 -12.22
N GLY A 96 -14.83 21.05 -11.23
CA GLY A 96 -14.74 22.11 -10.21
C GLY A 96 -14.14 23.42 -10.76
N SER A 97 -14.32 24.53 -10.02
CA SER A 97 -13.77 25.85 -10.38
C SER A 97 -12.25 25.86 -10.48
N ALA A 98 -11.55 25.15 -9.58
CA ALA A 98 -10.09 25.00 -9.61
C ALA A 98 -9.59 24.24 -10.85
N LEU A 99 -10.31 23.20 -11.27
CA LEU A 99 -10.01 22.48 -12.51
C LEU A 99 -10.24 23.35 -13.76
N ASN A 100 -11.32 24.15 -13.76
CA ASN A 100 -11.60 25.07 -14.86
C ASN A 100 -10.52 26.16 -14.96
N ALA A 101 -9.97 26.64 -13.82
CA ALA A 101 -8.87 27.61 -13.83
C ALA A 101 -7.59 27.06 -14.48
N MET A 102 -7.32 25.75 -14.38
CA MET A 102 -6.17 25.13 -15.08
C MET A 102 -6.37 25.00 -16.60
N GLN A 103 -7.61 25.15 -17.09
CA GLN A 103 -7.89 25.23 -18.52
C GLN A 103 -7.56 26.62 -19.09
N GLU A 104 -7.22 27.60 -18.26
CA GLU A 104 -6.71 28.88 -18.72
C GLU A 104 -5.22 28.77 -19.10
N ALA A 105 -4.79 29.54 -20.10
CA ALA A 105 -3.39 29.52 -20.53
C ALA A 105 -2.49 30.23 -19.50
N GLN A 106 -1.60 29.49 -18.87
CA GLN A 106 -0.64 30.00 -17.90
C GLN A 106 0.68 30.38 -18.58
N LYS A 107 1.22 31.56 -18.25
CA LYS A 107 2.53 31.98 -18.73
C LYS A 107 3.63 31.28 -17.94
N LEU A 108 4.54 30.61 -18.63
CA LEU A 108 5.70 29.94 -18.05
C LEU A 108 6.86 30.93 -17.84
N ALA A 109 7.64 30.72 -16.78
CA ALA A 109 8.87 31.47 -16.51
C ALA A 109 10.04 30.99 -17.39
N LEU A 110 9.80 30.83 -18.70
CA LEU A 110 10.78 30.42 -19.70
C LEU A 110 11.02 31.58 -20.67
N SER A 111 12.29 31.88 -20.95
CA SER A 111 12.68 32.91 -21.92
C SER A 111 12.72 32.30 -23.32
N ALA A 112 11.79 32.69 -24.20
CA ALA A 112 11.73 32.20 -25.58
C ALA A 112 12.63 33.00 -26.56
N LYS A 113 13.56 33.81 -26.06
CA LYS A 113 14.49 34.57 -26.91
C LYS A 113 15.27 33.60 -27.80
N ASN A 114 15.06 33.70 -29.13
CA ASN A 114 15.74 32.97 -30.21
C ASN A 114 15.22 31.55 -30.51
N TRP A 115 13.92 31.29 -30.36
CA TRP A 115 13.35 30.00 -30.77
C TRP A 115 12.96 29.97 -32.25
N ASP A 116 13.69 29.19 -33.04
CA ASP A 116 13.41 28.91 -34.46
C ASP A 116 12.35 27.80 -34.64
N GLU A 117 11.94 27.51 -35.88
CA GLU A 117 10.93 26.46 -36.22
C GLU A 117 11.28 25.02 -35.74
N GLY A 118 12.49 24.80 -35.21
CA GLY A 118 12.94 23.54 -34.60
C GLY A 118 13.17 23.60 -33.09
N ALA A 119 12.76 24.67 -32.41
CA ALA A 119 12.92 24.82 -30.97
C ALA A 119 12.12 23.75 -30.19
N ALA A 120 12.79 23.09 -29.25
CA ALA A 120 12.20 22.15 -28.33
C ALA A 120 12.61 22.50 -26.90
N LEU A 121 11.73 22.21 -25.94
CA LEU A 121 12.07 22.31 -24.52
C LEU A 121 13.22 21.34 -24.20
N THR A 122 14.15 21.78 -23.37
CA THR A 122 15.11 20.85 -22.78
C THR A 122 14.38 19.84 -21.88
N SER A 123 15.00 18.69 -21.64
CA SER A 123 14.39 17.66 -20.77
C SER A 123 14.14 18.17 -19.36
N GLU A 124 14.96 19.08 -18.84
CA GLU A 124 14.81 19.65 -17.50
C GLU A 124 13.70 20.71 -17.44
N GLU A 125 13.60 21.59 -18.43
CA GLU A 125 12.50 22.57 -18.53
C GLU A 125 11.15 21.85 -18.65
N LEU A 126 11.06 20.82 -19.50
CA LEU A 126 9.85 20.03 -19.63
C LEU A 126 9.51 19.29 -18.32
N LEU A 127 10.50 18.70 -17.65
CA LEU A 127 10.31 18.04 -16.36
C LEU A 127 9.78 19.01 -15.29
N ASN A 128 10.29 20.24 -15.24
CA ASN A 128 9.85 21.24 -14.26
C ASN A 128 8.41 21.68 -14.54
N VAL A 129 8.07 21.97 -15.80
CA VAL A 129 6.70 22.35 -16.17
C VAL A 129 5.71 21.21 -15.89
N LEU A 130 6.07 19.96 -16.24
CA LEU A 130 5.20 18.81 -15.98
C LEU A 130 5.06 18.52 -14.48
N ASP A 131 6.12 18.66 -13.68
CA ASP A 131 6.06 18.52 -12.22
C ASP A 131 5.09 19.53 -11.59
N ASP A 132 5.18 20.80 -12.00
CA ASP A 132 4.29 21.85 -11.52
C ASP A 132 2.83 21.60 -11.91
N VAL A 133 2.57 21.25 -13.17
CA VAL A 133 1.20 20.97 -13.65
C VAL A 133 0.62 19.74 -12.95
N VAL A 134 1.39 18.66 -12.79
CA VAL A 134 0.95 17.46 -12.08
C VAL A 134 0.57 17.78 -10.63
N LYS A 135 1.41 18.53 -9.91
CA LYS A 135 1.12 18.96 -8.53
C LYS A 135 -0.14 19.83 -8.45
N GLN A 136 -0.29 20.79 -9.35
CA GLN A 136 -1.50 21.63 -9.41
C GLN A 136 -2.75 20.80 -9.68
N VAL A 137 -2.68 19.82 -10.59
CA VAL A 137 -3.82 18.94 -10.91
C VAL A 137 -4.21 18.08 -9.71
N ILE A 138 -3.25 17.49 -9.01
CA ILE A 138 -3.51 16.70 -7.79
C ILE A 138 -4.21 17.57 -6.74
N LEU A 139 -3.66 18.76 -6.45
CA LEU A 139 -4.23 19.67 -5.46
C LEU A 139 -5.63 20.16 -5.83
N ALA A 140 -5.84 20.55 -7.08
CA ALA A 140 -7.14 21.01 -7.57
C ALA A 140 -8.18 19.90 -7.55
N PHE A 141 -7.79 18.66 -7.90
CA PHE A 141 -8.68 17.50 -7.80
C PHE A 141 -9.02 17.20 -6.34
N GLN A 142 -8.04 17.17 -5.44
CA GLN A 142 -8.24 16.95 -4.00
C GLN A 142 -9.16 18.02 -3.39
N GLU A 143 -8.94 19.29 -3.69
CA GLU A 143 -9.79 20.38 -3.22
C GLU A 143 -11.23 20.19 -3.69
N GLN A 144 -11.43 19.81 -4.96
CA GLN A 144 -12.75 19.53 -5.48
C GLN A 144 -13.43 18.36 -4.75
N GLN A 145 -12.73 17.25 -4.49
CA GLN A 145 -13.28 16.12 -3.75
C GLN A 145 -13.77 16.56 -2.36
N VAL A 146 -12.98 17.40 -1.67
CA VAL A 146 -13.34 17.96 -0.36
C VAL A 146 -14.52 18.93 -0.44
N GLN A 147 -14.58 19.79 -1.47
CA GLN A 147 -15.71 20.71 -1.69
C GLN A 147 -17.01 19.94 -1.96
N GLU A 148 -16.96 18.91 -2.80
CA GLU A 148 -18.11 18.04 -3.08
C GLU A 148 -18.57 17.29 -1.83
N LEU A 149 -17.64 16.79 -1.02
CA LEU A 149 -17.95 16.18 0.27
C LEU A 149 -18.63 17.16 1.23
N LYS A 150 -18.13 18.40 1.32
CA LYS A 150 -18.73 19.46 2.15
C LYS A 150 -20.13 19.86 1.67
N ALA A 151 -20.38 19.81 0.37
CA ALA A 151 -21.70 20.05 -0.23
C ALA A 151 -22.66 18.85 -0.13
N ALA A 152 -22.14 17.63 0.09
CA ALA A 152 -22.93 16.39 0.14
C ALA A 152 -23.95 16.38 1.29
N ALA A 153 -24.99 15.55 1.18
CA ALA A 153 -26.04 15.46 2.22
C ALA A 153 -25.61 14.64 3.45
N SER A 154 -24.62 13.75 3.33
CA SER A 154 -24.21 12.84 4.40
C SER A 154 -23.42 13.56 5.49
N GLN A 155 -24.05 13.76 6.65
CA GLN A 155 -23.40 14.33 7.84
C GLN A 155 -22.33 13.39 8.42
N ARG A 156 -22.55 12.08 8.34
CA ARG A 156 -21.58 11.09 8.82
C ARG A 156 -20.27 11.16 8.05
N ALA A 157 -20.33 11.22 6.72
CA ALA A 157 -19.11 11.30 5.90
C ALA A 157 -18.32 12.60 6.17
N LYS A 158 -19.01 13.71 6.44
CA LYS A 158 -18.37 14.97 6.83
C LYS A 158 -17.69 14.88 8.19
N PHE A 159 -18.38 14.34 9.19
CA PHE A 159 -17.83 14.16 10.53
C PHE A 159 -16.58 13.26 10.51
N GLU A 160 -16.64 12.11 9.84
CA GLU A 160 -15.52 11.18 9.76
C GLU A 160 -14.33 11.80 9.00
N PHE A 161 -14.59 12.55 7.93
CA PHE A 161 -13.54 13.31 7.24
C PHE A 161 -12.91 14.36 8.15
N GLU A 162 -13.69 15.16 8.90
CA GLU A 162 -13.15 16.17 9.81
C GLU A 162 -12.22 15.59 10.87
N MET A 163 -12.49 14.36 11.31
CA MET A 163 -11.66 13.65 12.25
C MET A 163 -10.37 13.06 11.63
N LEU A 164 -10.41 12.73 10.33
CA LEU A 164 -9.31 12.06 9.63
C LEU A 164 -8.44 13.02 8.80
N GLN A 165 -8.90 14.25 8.52
CA GLN A 165 -8.25 15.23 7.63
C GLN A 165 -6.82 15.61 8.01
N HIS A 166 -6.40 15.32 9.24
CA HIS A 166 -5.04 15.61 9.72
C HIS A 166 -4.03 14.50 9.39
N SER A 167 -4.47 13.37 8.85
CA SER A 167 -3.58 12.30 8.40
C SER A 167 -2.89 12.69 7.09
N SER A 168 -1.56 12.56 7.03
CA SER A 168 -0.74 13.04 5.90
C SER A 168 -0.97 12.30 4.59
N ASP A 169 -1.45 11.05 4.67
CA ASP A 169 -1.66 10.15 3.53
C ASP A 169 -3.16 9.80 3.36
N LEU A 170 -4.06 10.69 3.80
CA LEU A 170 -5.50 10.55 3.59
C LEU A 170 -5.86 10.74 2.12
N GLU A 171 -6.40 9.70 1.49
CA GLU A 171 -6.98 9.78 0.15
C GLU A 171 -8.51 9.84 0.25
N ILE A 172 -9.13 10.73 -0.54
CA ILE A 172 -10.59 10.87 -0.59
C ILE A 172 -11.04 10.82 -2.04
N LEU A 173 -12.09 10.05 -2.27
CA LEU A 173 -12.67 9.87 -3.58
C LEU A 173 -14.20 9.81 -3.50
N MET A 174 -14.84 10.72 -4.20
CA MET A 174 -16.27 10.78 -4.48
C MET A 174 -16.53 9.99 -5.75
N LEU A 175 -17.26 8.90 -5.65
CA LEU A 175 -17.62 8.05 -6.79
C LEU A 175 -19.11 8.09 -7.05
N ASN A 176 -19.50 8.36 -8.30
CA ASN A 176 -20.85 8.11 -8.76
C ASN A 176 -20.95 6.66 -9.26
N CYS A 177 -21.38 5.77 -8.39
CA CYS A 177 -21.62 4.37 -8.70
C CYS A 177 -23.06 4.24 -9.21
N GLY A 178 -23.26 4.11 -10.52
CA GLY A 178 -24.58 4.21 -11.18
C GLY A 178 -25.79 3.70 -10.38
N GLU A 179 -25.78 2.43 -9.94
CA GLU A 179 -26.86 1.82 -9.16
C GLU A 179 -26.82 2.16 -7.66
N SER A 180 -25.63 2.42 -7.10
CA SER A 180 -25.41 2.70 -5.68
C SER A 180 -25.43 4.21 -5.34
N GLY A 181 -25.65 5.06 -6.34
CA GLY A 181 -25.59 6.51 -6.20
C GLY A 181 -24.18 7.03 -5.90
N LEU A 182 -24.13 8.22 -5.31
CA LEU A 182 -22.89 8.91 -4.94
C LEU A 182 -22.35 8.35 -3.61
N VAL A 183 -21.06 7.99 -3.60
CA VAL A 183 -20.38 7.33 -2.48
C VAL A 183 -19.09 8.07 -2.18
N VAL A 184 -18.77 8.25 -0.90
CA VAL A 184 -17.47 8.75 -0.44
C VAL A 184 -16.61 7.54 -0.08
N LEU A 185 -15.45 7.43 -0.68
CA LEU A 185 -14.40 6.52 -0.26
C LEU A 185 -13.29 7.32 0.44
N ILE A 186 -12.92 6.85 1.61
CA ILE A 186 -11.76 7.32 2.35
C ILE A 186 -10.75 6.19 2.39
N ALA A 187 -9.51 6.46 1.96
CA ALA A 187 -8.40 5.53 2.10
C ALA A 187 -7.34 6.10 3.05
N LEU A 188 -6.81 5.25 3.93
CA LEU A 188 -5.82 5.62 4.94
C LEU A 188 -4.81 4.50 5.11
N PRO A 189 -3.51 4.79 5.26
CA PRO A 189 -2.55 3.74 5.53
C PRO A 189 -2.87 3.02 6.84
N LEU A 190 -2.65 1.70 6.85
CA LEU A 190 -2.89 0.85 8.01
C LEU A 190 -2.08 1.36 9.20
N MET A 191 -0.84 1.82 8.98
CA MET A 191 -0.02 2.49 9.99
C MET A 191 0.30 3.92 9.57
N GLU A 192 0.31 4.85 10.51
CA GLU A 192 0.47 6.29 10.22
C GLU A 192 1.92 6.68 9.94
N GLU A 193 2.89 6.00 10.56
CA GLU A 193 4.30 6.26 10.32
C GLU A 193 4.90 5.15 9.46
N LYS A 194 5.57 5.54 8.37
CA LYS A 194 6.35 4.61 7.54
C LYS A 194 7.37 3.82 8.36
N ASN A 195 7.87 4.39 9.46
CA ASN A 195 8.84 3.77 10.36
C ASN A 195 8.22 2.72 11.30
N GLN A 196 6.93 2.83 11.64
CA GLN A 196 6.22 1.86 12.49
C GLN A 196 6.00 0.52 11.79
N TRP A 197 6.16 0.48 10.47
CA TRP A 197 5.88 -0.70 9.67
C TRP A 197 7.06 -1.18 8.84
N ASN A 198 8.01 -0.30 8.49
CA ASN A 198 9.13 -0.68 7.66
C ASN A 198 10.01 -1.67 8.43
N PRO A 199 10.06 -2.96 8.05
CA PRO A 199 10.83 -3.95 8.79
C PRO A 199 12.30 -3.55 8.85
N LYS A 200 12.84 -2.91 7.79
CA LYS A 200 14.22 -2.41 7.80
C LYS A 200 14.44 -1.37 8.88
N VAL A 201 13.56 -0.38 9.00
CA VAL A 201 13.71 0.70 10.00
C VAL A 201 13.52 0.15 11.40
N LEU A 202 12.52 -0.72 11.63
CA LEU A 202 12.31 -1.35 12.94
C LEU A 202 13.52 -2.20 13.38
N ILE A 203 14.15 -2.91 12.45
CA ILE A 203 15.36 -3.71 12.70
C ILE A 203 16.58 -2.80 12.99
N GLU A 204 16.68 -1.66 12.30
CA GLU A 204 17.82 -0.73 12.44
C GLU A 204 17.69 0.21 13.66
N THR A 205 16.46 0.56 14.06
CA THR A 205 16.18 1.51 15.17
C THR A 205 15.99 0.84 16.51
N GLU A 206 15.57 -0.42 16.57
CA GLU A 206 15.58 -1.17 17.82
C GLU A 206 17.03 -1.57 18.17
N GLU A 207 17.61 -0.90 19.17
CA GLU A 207 18.98 -1.09 19.66
C GLU A 207 19.30 -2.52 20.17
N GLU A 208 18.35 -3.45 20.12
CA GLU A 208 18.55 -4.85 20.47
C GLU A 208 19.03 -5.66 19.26
N VAL A 209 20.35 -5.65 19.07
CA VAL A 209 21.10 -6.46 18.09
C VAL A 209 20.74 -7.96 18.10
N ASP A 210 20.10 -8.44 19.17
CA ASP A 210 19.66 -9.82 19.32
C ASP A 210 18.30 -10.14 18.65
N LEU A 211 17.44 -9.15 18.39
CA LEU A 211 16.04 -9.44 18.01
C LEU A 211 15.90 -9.92 16.56
N VAL A 212 16.70 -9.41 15.60
CA VAL A 212 16.54 -9.75 14.17
C VAL A 212 17.89 -9.72 13.42
N TYR A 213 18.63 -10.84 13.39
CA TYR A 213 19.83 -10.97 12.54
C TYR A 213 19.43 -11.30 11.10
N ILE A 214 19.87 -10.48 10.15
CA ILE A 214 19.83 -10.74 8.71
C ILE A 214 21.28 -11.06 8.29
N PRO A 215 21.61 -12.29 7.86
CA PRO A 215 22.98 -12.62 7.48
C PRO A 215 23.41 -11.84 6.22
N ASP A 216 24.62 -11.27 6.25
CA ASP A 216 25.20 -10.47 5.16
C ASP A 216 25.28 -11.20 3.79
N GLY A 217 25.18 -12.53 3.78
CA GLY A 217 25.28 -13.38 2.58
C GLY A 217 23.94 -13.78 1.94
N PHE A 218 22.82 -13.62 2.64
CA PHE A 218 21.49 -13.73 2.04
C PHE A 218 21.07 -12.32 1.72
N GLY A 219 21.11 -11.95 0.43
CA GLY A 219 20.69 -10.62 -0.01
C GLY A 219 19.40 -10.26 0.70
N SER A 220 19.41 -9.14 1.45
CA SER A 220 18.25 -8.67 2.23
C SER A 220 17.01 -9.01 1.42
N PRO A 221 15.99 -9.70 1.97
CA PRO A 221 14.78 -9.97 1.21
C PRO A 221 14.45 -8.69 0.48
N ASN A 222 14.20 -8.73 -0.83
CA ASN A 222 13.99 -7.52 -1.63
C ASN A 222 12.75 -6.79 -1.09
N PHE A 223 12.91 -6.09 0.04
CA PHE A 223 12.04 -5.08 0.57
C PHE A 223 12.27 -3.98 -0.43
N SER A 224 11.46 -3.99 -1.49
CA SER A 224 11.32 -2.82 -2.34
C SER A 224 11.11 -1.63 -1.42
N ASP A 225 11.61 -0.46 -1.81
CA ASP A 225 11.33 0.80 -1.10
C ASP A 225 9.81 1.11 -1.03
N ALA A 226 9.01 0.29 -1.71
CA ALA A 226 7.56 0.18 -1.65
C ALA A 226 7.16 -1.27 -1.34
N THR A 227 7.44 -1.80 -0.15
CA THR A 227 6.60 -2.89 0.36
C THR A 227 5.21 -2.30 0.46
N GLU A 228 4.32 -2.72 -0.44
CA GLU A 228 2.94 -2.25 -0.51
C GLU A 228 2.37 -2.19 0.92
N ASN A 229 1.94 -1.02 1.36
CA ASN A 229 1.44 -0.86 2.73
C ASN A 229 0.01 -1.42 2.77
N GLY A 230 -0.37 -2.03 3.90
CA GLY A 230 -1.80 -2.24 4.16
C GLY A 230 -2.50 -0.90 4.25
N VAL A 231 -3.74 -0.81 3.78
CA VAL A 231 -4.48 0.46 3.75
C VAL A 231 -5.96 0.19 4.04
N PHE A 232 -6.52 0.96 4.97
CA PHE A 232 -7.94 1.02 5.27
C PHE A 232 -8.70 1.66 4.10
N LEU A 233 -9.87 1.13 3.81
CA LEU A 233 -10.83 1.70 2.88
C LEU A 233 -12.20 1.76 3.52
N ILE A 234 -12.79 2.94 3.50
CA ILE A 234 -14.01 3.23 4.25
C ILE A 234 -14.99 3.88 3.30
N GLY A 235 -16.17 3.27 3.16
CA GLY A 235 -17.19 3.67 2.21
C GLY A 235 -18.41 4.25 2.91
N TYR A 236 -18.83 5.46 2.50
CA TYR A 236 -20.06 6.07 2.99
C TYR A 236 -21.01 6.39 1.84
N PRO A 237 -22.27 5.89 1.87
CA PRO A 237 -23.30 6.41 0.98
C PRO A 237 -23.55 7.89 1.27
N ILE A 238 -23.76 8.68 0.21
CA ILE A 238 -24.15 10.09 0.36
C ILE A 238 -25.66 10.25 0.57
N ARG A 239 -26.45 9.24 0.18
CA ARG A 239 -27.88 9.17 0.40
C ARG A 239 -28.20 7.97 1.29
N ASP A 240 -28.88 8.21 2.41
CA ASP A 240 -29.23 7.19 3.40
C ASP A 240 -30.17 6.08 2.86
N GLU A 241 -30.81 6.34 1.72
CA GLU A 241 -31.84 5.48 1.12
C GLU A 241 -31.27 4.31 0.30
N VAL A 242 -29.98 4.33 -0.04
CA VAL A 242 -29.38 3.28 -0.89
C VAL A 242 -28.90 2.11 -0.02
N LYS A 243 -29.56 0.96 -0.17
CA LYS A 243 -29.06 -0.31 0.34
C LYS A 243 -27.87 -0.75 -0.51
N PHE A 244 -26.67 -0.75 0.06
CA PHE A 244 -25.54 -1.45 -0.53
C PHE A 244 -25.80 -2.97 -0.44
N GLU A 245 -26.03 -3.62 -1.58
CA GLU A 245 -26.25 -5.08 -1.67
C GLU A 245 -24.96 -5.92 -1.71
N GLY A 246 -23.80 -5.30 -1.53
CA GLY A 246 -22.53 -5.97 -1.25
C GLY A 246 -21.87 -5.31 -0.05
N ALA A 247 -20.88 -5.98 0.57
CA ALA A 247 -20.02 -5.29 1.55
C ALA A 247 -19.49 -4.01 0.87
N TRP A 248 -19.64 -2.83 1.47
CA TRP A 248 -18.57 -2.23 2.27
C TRP A 248 -19.04 -0.98 3.03
N PRO A 249 -18.80 -0.95 4.34
CA PRO A 249 -18.57 0.31 5.06
C PRO A 249 -17.13 0.48 5.53
N PHE A 250 -16.38 -0.60 5.75
CA PHE A 250 -15.00 -0.58 6.23
C PHE A 250 -14.28 -1.88 5.82
N LEU A 251 -13.18 -1.78 5.07
CA LEU A 251 -12.30 -2.89 4.70
C LEU A 251 -10.84 -2.50 4.96
N VAL A 252 -9.99 -3.48 5.26
CA VAL A 252 -8.54 -3.38 5.10
C VAL A 252 -8.16 -4.11 3.83
N GLU A 253 -7.50 -3.41 2.92
CA GLU A 253 -6.83 -4.05 1.78
C GLU A 253 -5.40 -4.38 2.20
N TRP A 254 -5.10 -5.68 2.19
CA TRP A 254 -3.79 -6.21 2.56
C TRP A 254 -2.92 -6.39 1.32
N PRO A 255 -1.59 -6.17 1.44
CA PRO A 255 -0.64 -6.55 0.40
C PRO A 255 -0.73 -8.05 0.11
N GLU A 256 -0.56 -8.46 -1.15
CA GLU A 256 -0.63 -9.88 -1.54
C GLU A 256 0.36 -10.76 -0.76
N ARG A 257 1.47 -10.17 -0.30
CA ARG A 257 2.52 -10.85 0.46
C ARG A 257 2.18 -11.06 1.93
N MET A 258 1.12 -10.45 2.46
CA MET A 258 0.75 -10.45 3.88
C MET A 258 -0.51 -11.27 4.15
N ILE A 259 -0.43 -12.54 3.74
CA ILE A 259 -1.56 -13.46 3.79
C ILE A 259 -1.97 -13.75 5.24
N LEU A 260 -1.03 -13.95 6.16
CA LEU A 260 -1.37 -14.31 7.53
C LEU A 260 -2.04 -13.15 8.27
N SER A 261 -1.48 -11.95 8.18
CA SER A 261 -2.09 -10.75 8.77
C SER A 261 -3.50 -10.51 8.25
N SER A 262 -3.73 -10.73 6.95
CA SER A 262 -5.07 -10.62 6.36
C SER A 262 -6.09 -11.60 6.97
N GLN A 263 -5.64 -12.77 7.42
CA GLN A 263 -6.50 -13.81 7.97
C GLN A 263 -6.70 -13.68 9.50
N VAL A 264 -5.70 -13.15 10.21
CA VAL A 264 -5.70 -13.03 11.68
C VAL A 264 -6.35 -11.74 12.14
N THR A 265 -6.14 -10.65 11.39
CA THR A 265 -6.70 -9.34 11.74
C THR A 265 -8.17 -9.30 11.34
N HIS A 266 -9.03 -9.80 12.22
CA HIS A 266 -10.49 -9.74 12.07
C HIS A 266 -10.99 -8.30 12.05
N ILE A 267 -11.45 -7.84 10.89
CA ILE A 267 -12.13 -6.55 10.79
C ILE A 267 -13.44 -6.66 11.58
N PRO A 268 -13.66 -5.83 12.61
CA PRO A 268 -14.92 -5.86 13.34
C PRO A 268 -16.06 -5.59 12.36
N THR A 269 -17.18 -6.31 12.50
CA THR A 269 -18.35 -6.08 11.66
C THR A 269 -18.80 -4.63 11.80
N SER A 270 -18.62 -3.84 10.75
CA SER A 270 -18.96 -2.42 10.75
C SER A 270 -20.44 -2.23 11.03
N SER A 271 -20.79 -1.69 12.19
CA SER A 271 -22.15 -1.28 12.50
C SER A 271 -22.39 0.17 12.11
N LYS A 272 -23.66 0.56 11.92
CA LYS A 272 -24.02 1.98 11.73
C LYS A 272 -23.68 2.86 12.95
N ALA A 273 -23.48 2.26 14.12
CA ALA A 273 -23.26 2.94 15.40
C ALA A 273 -21.78 3.13 15.76
N GLN A 274 -20.86 2.39 15.13
CA GLN A 274 -19.42 2.49 15.41
C GLN A 274 -18.77 3.61 14.59
N SER A 275 -17.90 4.37 15.24
CA SER A 275 -17.05 5.32 14.54
C SER A 275 -15.99 4.57 13.75
N SER A 276 -15.68 5.07 12.56
CA SER A 276 -14.68 4.45 11.71
C SER A 276 -13.27 4.63 12.30
N ILE A 277 -13.07 5.65 13.11
CA ILE A 277 -11.85 5.86 13.89
C ILE A 277 -11.65 4.75 14.92
N GLU A 278 -12.70 4.36 15.64
CA GLU A 278 -12.64 3.26 16.62
C GLU A 278 -12.28 1.94 15.92
N LEU A 279 -12.82 1.71 14.72
CA LEU A 279 -12.50 0.54 13.89
C LEU A 279 -11.04 0.58 13.40
N ILE A 280 -10.56 1.74 12.95
CA ILE A 280 -9.16 1.95 12.56
C ILE A 280 -8.24 1.63 13.75
N THR A 281 -8.48 2.27 14.89
CA THR A 281 -7.65 2.13 16.10
C THR A 281 -7.65 0.69 16.59
N SER A 282 -8.82 0.07 16.72
CA SER A 282 -8.91 -1.33 17.16
C SER A 282 -8.21 -2.29 16.20
N CYS A 283 -8.34 -2.08 14.89
CA CYS A 283 -7.67 -2.90 13.88
C CYS A 283 -6.14 -2.71 13.93
N ARG A 284 -5.67 -1.47 14.11
CA ARG A 284 -4.24 -1.14 14.29
C ARG A 284 -3.65 -1.82 15.52
N GLU A 285 -4.31 -1.67 16.66
CA GLU A 285 -3.89 -2.27 17.93
C GLU A 285 -3.82 -3.80 17.80
N MET A 286 -4.85 -4.42 17.24
CA MET A 286 -4.88 -5.87 17.06
C MET A 286 -3.82 -6.34 16.08
N PHE A 287 -3.64 -5.66 14.95
CA PHE A 287 -2.57 -5.98 14.01
C PHE A 287 -1.21 -5.90 14.71
N LEU A 288 -0.92 -4.78 15.38
CA LEU A 288 0.39 -4.52 15.98
C LEU A 288 0.68 -5.56 17.07
N HIS A 289 -0.31 -5.86 17.92
CA HIS A 289 -0.18 -6.89 18.93
C HIS A 289 0.17 -8.25 18.34
N GLN A 290 -0.54 -8.68 17.28
CA GLN A 290 -0.32 -9.98 16.65
C GLN A 290 1.03 -10.04 15.93
N TRP A 291 1.43 -8.96 15.28
CA TRP A 291 2.72 -8.84 14.62
C TRP A 291 3.88 -8.90 15.63
N THR A 292 3.80 -8.12 16.71
CA THR A 292 4.79 -8.11 17.80
C THR A 292 4.93 -9.49 18.44
N ARG A 293 3.80 -10.16 18.72
CA ARG A 293 3.83 -11.52 19.31
C ARG A 293 4.57 -12.53 18.42
N ARG A 294 4.42 -12.45 17.09
CA ARG A 294 5.16 -13.31 16.15
C ARG A 294 6.65 -12.98 16.15
N LYS A 295 6.98 -11.69 16.11
CA LYS A 295 8.37 -11.20 16.16
C LYS A 295 9.08 -11.68 17.43
N GLU A 296 8.46 -11.48 18.60
CA GLU A 296 9.02 -11.88 19.89
C GLU A 296 9.20 -13.40 19.99
N PHE A 297 8.24 -14.19 19.51
CA PHE A 297 8.37 -15.64 19.45
C PHE A 297 9.60 -16.06 18.63
N ILE A 298 9.80 -15.46 17.46
CA ILE A 298 10.94 -15.77 16.58
C ILE A 298 12.26 -15.32 17.22
N ALA A 299 12.28 -14.13 17.81
CA ALA A 299 13.45 -13.60 18.50
C ALA A 299 13.87 -14.52 19.66
N GLU A 300 12.91 -15.00 20.44
CA GLU A 300 13.18 -15.94 21.51
C GLU A 300 13.58 -17.32 20.98
N LEU A 301 12.93 -17.85 19.93
CA LEU A 301 13.31 -19.10 19.27
C LEU A 301 14.81 -19.09 18.87
N ARG A 302 15.30 -17.97 18.34
CA ARG A 302 16.71 -17.79 17.95
C ARG A 302 17.71 -17.92 19.09
N ARG A 303 17.29 -17.73 20.34
CA ARG A 303 18.17 -17.93 21.51
C ARG A 303 18.44 -19.41 21.78
N HIS A 304 17.59 -20.31 21.27
CA HIS A 304 17.65 -21.75 21.55
C HIS A 304 18.05 -22.58 20.33
N VAL A 305 17.79 -22.09 19.11
CA VAL A 305 18.03 -22.83 17.86
C VAL A 305 18.65 -21.96 16.77
N ILE A 306 19.25 -22.59 15.77
CA ILE A 306 19.78 -21.88 14.59
C ILE A 306 18.61 -21.59 13.64
N VAL A 307 18.17 -20.34 13.55
CA VAL A 307 17.18 -19.90 12.55
C VAL A 307 17.90 -19.58 11.24
N LEU A 308 17.42 -20.16 10.14
CA LEU A 308 17.98 -20.00 8.80
C LEU A 308 17.34 -18.81 8.06
N GLU A 309 16.02 -18.74 8.07
CA GLU A 309 15.22 -17.77 7.31
C GLU A 309 13.86 -17.58 7.98
N TYR A 310 13.26 -16.40 7.87
CA TYR A 310 11.87 -16.17 8.24
C TYR A 310 11.25 -15.12 7.30
N ASP A 311 9.93 -15.10 7.26
CA ASP A 311 9.17 -14.06 6.56
C ASP A 311 9.25 -12.75 7.35
N ALA A 312 10.03 -11.79 6.87
CA ALA A 312 10.26 -10.54 7.61
C ALA A 312 9.11 -9.52 7.51
N LEU A 313 8.10 -9.77 6.68
CA LEU A 313 6.95 -8.87 6.54
C LEU A 313 5.85 -9.25 7.53
N ASP A 314 5.48 -10.52 7.54
CA ASP A 314 4.32 -11.01 8.29
C ASP A 314 4.71 -12.02 9.38
N PHE A 315 5.97 -12.45 9.42
CA PHE A 315 6.45 -13.51 10.32
C PHE A 315 5.63 -14.80 10.23
N ALA A 316 5.01 -15.04 9.08
CA ALA A 316 4.11 -16.16 8.88
C ALA A 316 4.82 -17.51 8.81
N ARG A 317 6.12 -17.51 8.51
CA ARG A 317 6.94 -18.71 8.31
C ARG A 317 8.35 -18.50 8.85
N VAL A 318 8.92 -19.57 9.40
CA VAL A 318 10.27 -19.62 9.95
C VAL A 318 10.90 -20.96 9.59
N PHE A 319 12.15 -20.92 9.17
CA PHE A 319 12.99 -22.07 8.90
C PHE A 319 14.09 -22.12 9.95
N PHE A 320 14.25 -23.25 10.62
CA PHE A 320 15.24 -23.39 11.69
C PHE A 320 15.81 -24.80 11.73
N VAL A 321 16.97 -24.93 12.37
CA VAL A 321 17.74 -26.15 12.48
C VAL A 321 17.77 -26.61 13.91
N LEU A 322 17.48 -27.88 14.09
CA LEU A 322 17.74 -28.63 15.31
C LEU A 322 18.90 -29.60 15.08
N GLN A 323 19.72 -29.75 16.11
CA GLN A 323 20.73 -30.79 16.18
C GLN A 323 20.23 -31.85 17.17
N GLU A 324 20.04 -33.07 16.67
CA GLU A 324 19.61 -34.20 17.49
C GLU A 324 20.71 -35.26 17.55
N GLN A 325 20.99 -35.76 18.75
CA GLN A 325 21.84 -36.91 18.99
C GLN A 325 21.27 -37.74 20.14
N LEU A 326 20.86 -38.98 19.88
CA LEU A 326 20.19 -39.83 20.87
C LEU A 326 21.11 -40.19 22.05
N ASN A 327 22.39 -40.44 21.77
CA ASN A 327 23.45 -40.69 22.75
C ASN A 327 24.82 -40.47 22.07
N GLU A 328 25.90 -40.50 22.85
CA GLU A 328 27.27 -40.24 22.34
C GLU A 328 27.71 -41.16 21.19
N GLN A 329 27.07 -42.34 21.03
CA GLN A 329 27.38 -43.31 19.98
C GLN A 329 26.46 -43.20 18.76
N ALA A 330 25.34 -42.49 18.88
CA ALA A 330 24.38 -42.30 17.79
C ALA A 330 24.88 -41.23 16.80
N PRO A 331 24.57 -41.36 15.50
CA PRO A 331 24.93 -40.36 14.52
C PRO A 331 24.23 -39.03 14.81
N LEU A 332 24.98 -37.95 14.66
CA LEU A 332 24.42 -36.61 14.72
C LEU A 332 23.46 -36.38 13.56
N ARG A 333 22.24 -35.93 13.85
CA ARG A 333 21.25 -35.55 12.83
C ARG A 333 21.06 -34.04 12.84
N ILE A 334 21.17 -33.44 11.66
CA ILE A 334 20.81 -32.05 11.42
C ILE A 334 19.41 -32.06 10.81
N ILE A 335 18.45 -31.47 11.52
CA ILE A 335 17.03 -31.50 11.18
C ILE A 335 16.63 -30.08 10.80
N VAL A 336 16.21 -29.89 9.56
CA VAL A 336 15.69 -28.60 9.08
C VAL A 336 14.18 -28.63 9.15
N LEU A 337 13.63 -27.69 9.92
CA LEU A 337 12.19 -27.57 10.16
C LEU A 337 11.67 -26.26 9.60
N LYS A 338 10.45 -26.32 9.07
CA LYS A 338 9.64 -25.17 8.71
C LYS A 338 8.48 -25.07 9.68
N LEU A 339 8.42 -23.98 10.42
CA LEU A 339 7.26 -23.58 11.22
C LEU A 339 6.40 -22.61 10.39
N HIS A 340 5.10 -22.87 10.35
CA HIS A 340 4.10 -21.97 9.82
C HIS A 340 3.05 -21.65 10.88
N PHE A 341 2.74 -20.37 11.04
CA PHE A 341 1.69 -19.89 11.92
C PHE A 341 0.39 -19.75 11.12
N PRO A 342 -0.62 -20.63 11.31
CA PRO A 342 -1.91 -20.42 10.67
C PRO A 342 -2.78 -19.45 11.47
N ALA A 343 -3.79 -18.87 10.83
CA ALA A 343 -4.70 -17.94 11.50
C ALA A 343 -5.41 -18.56 12.71
N LYS A 344 -5.71 -19.86 12.64
CA LYS A 344 -6.33 -20.63 13.73
C LYS A 344 -5.52 -20.59 15.03
N TYR A 345 -4.18 -20.58 14.95
CA TYR A 345 -3.34 -20.50 16.14
C TYR A 345 -3.61 -19.24 16.97
N PHE A 346 -3.90 -18.12 16.32
CA PHE A 346 -4.15 -16.85 17.01
C PHE A 346 -5.56 -16.74 17.58
N SER A 347 -6.50 -17.55 17.12
CA SER A 347 -7.84 -17.63 17.70
C SER A 347 -7.91 -18.62 18.86
N THR A 348 -7.13 -19.70 18.84
CA THR A 348 -7.15 -20.76 19.86
C THR A 348 -6.04 -20.65 20.90
N ASN A 349 -4.92 -20.02 20.54
CA ASN A 349 -3.66 -20.04 21.30
C ASN A 349 -3.12 -21.46 21.60
N CYS A 350 -3.49 -22.45 20.79
CA CYS A 350 -3.08 -23.84 20.99
C CYS A 350 -1.84 -24.20 20.16
N MET A 351 -0.81 -24.77 20.79
CA MET A 351 0.41 -25.22 20.10
C MET A 351 0.17 -26.27 19.02
N SER A 352 -0.84 -27.11 19.20
CA SER A 352 -1.25 -28.12 18.22
C SER A 352 -1.76 -27.53 16.90
N ASP A 353 -2.12 -26.24 16.89
CA ASP A 353 -2.53 -25.56 15.66
C ASP A 353 -1.34 -25.06 14.84
N LEU A 354 -0.13 -25.00 15.41
CA LEU A 354 1.07 -24.67 14.64
C LEU A 354 1.38 -25.79 13.63
N GLN A 355 1.74 -25.39 12.41
CA GLN A 355 2.11 -26.35 11.36
C GLN A 355 3.62 -26.47 11.32
N LEU A 356 4.13 -27.62 11.73
CA LEU A 356 5.55 -27.94 11.66
C LEU A 356 5.79 -28.97 10.57
N THR A 357 6.78 -28.70 9.71
CA THR A 357 7.12 -29.56 8.58
C THR A 357 8.62 -29.85 8.59
N LEU A 358 8.98 -31.12 8.47
CA LEU A 358 10.35 -31.56 8.24
C LEU A 358 10.71 -31.41 6.77
N LEU A 359 11.84 -30.74 6.50
CA LEU A 359 12.36 -30.56 5.15
C LEU A 359 13.44 -31.62 4.89
N ASP A 360 13.18 -32.51 3.94
CA ASP A 360 14.04 -33.64 3.60
C ASP A 360 15.04 -33.33 2.46
N GLY A 361 15.02 -32.10 1.94
CA GLY A 361 15.89 -31.65 0.85
C GLY A 361 15.50 -32.14 -0.54
N ASN A 362 14.39 -32.89 -0.67
CA ASN A 362 13.92 -33.41 -1.95
C ASN A 362 12.69 -32.62 -2.42
N ALA A 363 12.87 -31.75 -3.42
CA ALA A 363 11.81 -30.86 -3.90
C ALA A 363 10.57 -31.60 -4.46
N SER A 364 10.68 -32.89 -4.76
CA SER A 364 9.57 -33.74 -5.24
C SER A 364 8.90 -34.61 -4.16
N ALA A 365 9.42 -34.62 -2.93
CA ALA A 365 8.84 -35.39 -1.84
C ALA A 365 7.70 -34.62 -1.16
N GLU A 366 6.70 -35.35 -0.66
CA GLU A 366 5.64 -34.72 0.13
C GLU A 366 6.20 -34.19 1.46
N PRO A 367 5.85 -32.96 1.87
CA PRO A 367 6.34 -32.41 3.11
C PRO A 367 5.89 -33.25 4.30
N VAL A 368 6.82 -33.66 5.16
CA VAL A 368 6.49 -34.49 6.33
C VAL A 368 6.00 -33.59 7.47
N THR A 369 4.69 -33.56 7.69
CA THR A 369 4.09 -32.82 8.81
C THR A 369 4.38 -33.51 10.13
N ILE A 370 4.88 -32.74 11.10
CA ILE A 370 5.10 -33.16 12.48
C ILE A 370 3.92 -32.62 13.31
N ALA A 371 3.08 -33.53 13.80
CA ALA A 371 1.96 -33.16 14.67
C ALA A 371 2.47 -32.78 16.06
N LEU A 372 2.04 -31.62 16.58
CA LEU A 372 2.37 -31.17 17.92
C LEU A 372 1.24 -31.52 18.89
N SER A 373 1.60 -31.97 20.09
CA SER A 373 0.64 -32.24 21.17
C SER A 373 -0.08 -30.96 21.60
N ALA A 374 -1.34 -31.09 22.02
CA ALA A 374 -2.13 -29.97 22.50
C ALA A 374 -1.56 -29.43 23.83
N SER A 375 -1.41 -28.11 23.90
CA SER A 375 -1.18 -27.38 25.15
C SER A 375 -1.99 -26.09 25.14
N SER A 376 -2.52 -25.73 26.30
CA SER A 376 -3.16 -24.43 26.54
C SER A 376 -2.26 -23.61 27.45
N ILE A 377 -1.77 -22.47 26.96
CA ILE A 377 -1.06 -21.51 27.81
C ILE A 377 -2.11 -20.83 28.71
N THR A 378 -1.91 -20.87 30.03
CA THR A 378 -2.77 -20.17 31.00
C THR A 378 -2.47 -18.68 31.03
N SER A 379 -3.53 -17.88 31.08
CA SER A 379 -3.57 -16.42 30.90
C SER A 379 -3.07 -15.63 32.12
N ASP A 380 -1.77 -15.31 32.17
CA ASP A 380 -1.25 -14.23 33.03
C ASP A 380 -0.25 -13.39 32.21
N PHE A 381 -0.61 -12.13 31.99
CA PHE A 381 -0.07 -11.27 30.92
C PHE A 381 1.26 -10.59 31.28
N ASP A 382 2.34 -11.12 30.73
CA ASP A 382 3.54 -10.37 30.31
C ASP A 382 4.00 -10.95 28.97
N PRO A 383 3.96 -10.18 27.86
CA PRO A 383 4.29 -10.66 26.51
C PRO A 383 5.68 -11.30 26.40
N ALA A 384 6.67 -10.78 27.12
CA ALA A 384 8.05 -11.27 27.07
C ALA A 384 8.22 -12.57 27.87
N LEU A 385 7.55 -12.69 29.01
CA LEU A 385 7.52 -13.92 29.81
C LEU A 385 6.68 -15.01 29.12
N GLU A 386 5.58 -14.64 28.49
CA GLU A 386 4.76 -15.53 27.67
C GLU A 386 5.55 -16.07 26.49
N SER A 387 6.27 -15.23 25.74
CA SER A 387 7.08 -15.66 24.59
C SER A 387 8.18 -16.67 24.98
N LYS A 388 8.86 -16.44 26.12
CA LYS A 388 9.85 -17.39 26.68
C LYS A 388 9.25 -18.74 27.04
N ALA A 389 8.15 -18.72 27.80
CA ALA A 389 7.47 -19.95 28.20
C ALA A 389 6.91 -20.71 26.97
N CYS A 390 6.37 -19.96 26.01
CA CYS A 390 5.79 -20.43 24.76
C CYS A 390 6.83 -21.14 23.87
N VAL A 391 8.01 -20.54 23.67
CA VAL A 391 9.10 -21.13 22.88
C VAL A 391 9.68 -22.38 23.54
N PHE A 392 9.90 -22.36 24.86
CA PHE A 392 10.43 -23.53 25.57
C PHE A 392 9.47 -24.72 25.47
N GLN A 393 8.17 -24.49 25.73
CA GLN A 393 7.14 -25.51 25.56
C GLN A 393 7.06 -26.01 24.11
N PHE A 394 7.09 -25.09 23.14
CA PHE A 394 7.11 -25.43 21.73
C PHE A 394 8.28 -26.38 21.41
N LEU A 395 9.51 -26.04 21.77
CA LEU A 395 10.69 -26.87 21.49
C LEU A 395 10.63 -28.24 22.17
N GLU A 396 10.08 -28.31 23.39
CA GLU A 396 9.83 -29.59 24.07
C GLU A 396 8.83 -30.46 23.30
N TYR A 397 7.72 -29.90 22.81
CA TYR A 397 6.77 -30.62 21.97
C TYR A 397 7.37 -31.04 20.64
N VAL A 398 8.17 -30.18 20.01
CA VAL A 398 8.90 -30.53 18.78
C VAL A 398 9.82 -31.72 19.05
N ARG A 399 10.61 -31.67 20.13
CA ARG A 399 11.51 -32.75 20.52
C ARG A 399 10.78 -34.07 20.74
N GLN A 400 9.69 -34.06 21.51
CA GLN A 400 8.88 -35.27 21.75
C GLN A 400 8.29 -35.83 20.45
N SER A 401 7.79 -34.95 19.58
CA SER A 401 7.17 -35.36 18.32
C SER A 401 8.18 -35.93 17.32
N LEU A 402 9.40 -35.38 17.28
CA LEU A 402 10.50 -35.92 16.49
C LEU A 402 11.00 -37.25 17.03
N LEU A 403 11.12 -37.40 18.36
CA LEU A 403 11.52 -38.65 18.99
C LEU A 403 10.53 -39.78 18.66
N TYR A 404 9.23 -39.50 18.80
CA TYR A 404 8.17 -40.42 18.38
C TYR A 404 8.34 -40.77 16.89
N LYS A 405 8.43 -39.75 16.02
CA LYS A 405 8.52 -39.94 14.57
C LYS A 405 9.73 -40.75 14.11
N PHE A 406 10.88 -40.64 14.80
CA PHE A 406 12.13 -41.28 14.39
C PHE A 406 12.44 -42.60 15.09
N TYR A 407 11.84 -42.86 16.26
CA TYR A 407 12.26 -43.98 17.12
C TYR A 407 11.11 -44.81 17.69
N GLU A 408 9.86 -44.37 17.60
CA GLU A 408 8.68 -45.16 17.97
C GLU A 408 7.88 -45.47 16.71
N ASP A 409 7.98 -46.72 16.23
CA ASP A 409 7.13 -47.28 15.15
C ASP A 409 5.70 -47.54 15.64
#